data_AF-A0A6U2CZB8-F1
#
_entry.id   AF-A0A6U2CZB8-F1
#
_cell.length_a   1.000
_cell.length_b   1.000
_cell.length_c   1.000
_cell.angle_alpha   90.00
_cell.angle_beta   90.00
_cell.angle_gamma   90.00
#
_symmetry.space_group_name_H-M   'P 1'
#
loop_
_entity.id
_entity.type
_entity.pdbx_description
1 polymer ?
#
loop_
_entity_poly.entity_id
_entity_poly.type
_entity_poly.pdbx_seq_one_letter_code
_entity_poly.pdbx_strand_id
1 'polypeptide(L)'
;MGGKHHMLTLAQKLAMLPEAGLPQKFMTIAGHPKWHSPKFSKRRLADLKKEALAAGHEWPMAQFEKPERPAGKSFHETRIFFSKGHKDERLKPQREANIAKNMAEMPAKIAAWREAKKASKTKETSELQKIVSSEKAQY
;
A
#
# COMPACT_ATOMS: atom_id res chain seq x y z
N MET A 1 26.62 15.60 -21.16
CA MET A 1 27.69 14.59 -21.39
C MET A 1 27.17 13.48 -22.30
N GLY A 2 27.13 13.71 -23.62
CA GLY A 2 26.78 12.67 -24.60
C GLY A 2 27.96 11.71 -24.76
N GLY A 3 27.85 10.51 -24.17
CA GLY A 3 28.95 9.53 -24.17
C GLY A 3 29.33 9.09 -25.57
N LYS A 4 30.64 8.93 -25.80
CA LYS A 4 31.35 8.55 -27.05
C LYS A 4 30.92 7.21 -27.68
N HIS A 5 29.83 6.60 -27.23
CA HIS A 5 29.34 5.30 -27.66
C HIS A 5 28.47 5.36 -28.92
N HIS A 6 28.03 6.55 -29.35
CA HIS A 6 27.29 6.70 -30.61
C HIS A 6 28.15 6.33 -31.83
N MET A 7 29.45 6.62 -31.80
CA MET A 7 30.37 6.43 -32.92
C MET A 7 30.86 4.98 -33.08
N LEU A 8 30.50 4.08 -32.16
CA LEU A 8 30.90 2.68 -32.22
C LEU A 8 29.97 1.91 -33.18
N THR A 9 30.55 1.03 -33.99
CA THR A 9 29.78 0.12 -34.84
C THR A 9 29.03 -0.91 -34.00
N LEU A 10 28.00 -1.55 -34.57
CA LEU A 10 27.24 -2.61 -33.89
C LEU A 10 28.17 -3.73 -33.38
N ALA A 11 29.08 -4.21 -34.21
CA ALA A 11 30.07 -5.23 -33.85
C ALA A 11 30.97 -4.79 -32.68
N GLN A 12 31.43 -3.53 -32.67
CA GLN A 12 32.23 -2.99 -31.57
C GLN A 12 31.42 -2.93 -30.26
N LYS A 13 30.15 -2.51 -30.33
CA LYS A 13 29.27 -2.47 -29.16
C LYS A 13 29.00 -3.87 -28.61
N LEU A 14 28.82 -4.86 -29.48
CA LEU A 14 28.64 -6.26 -29.08
C LEU A 14 29.91 -6.86 -28.46
N ALA A 15 31.09 -6.55 -29.02
CA ALA A 15 32.37 -6.99 -28.47
C ALA A 15 32.69 -6.41 -27.07
N MET A 16 32.12 -5.24 -26.73
CA MET A 16 32.24 -4.66 -25.39
C MET A 16 31.31 -5.31 -24.35
N LEU A 17 30.34 -6.11 -24.78
CA LEU A 17 29.50 -6.91 -23.88
C LEU A 17 30.24 -8.21 -23.55
N PRO A 18 30.20 -8.71 -22.31
CA PRO A 18 29.29 -8.34 -21.21
C PRO A 18 29.80 -7.20 -20.30
N GLU A 19 31.07 -6.83 -20.37
CA GLU A 19 31.71 -5.92 -19.41
C GLU A 19 31.02 -4.54 -19.34
N ALA A 20 30.65 -3.98 -20.49
CA ALA A 20 29.95 -2.69 -20.56
C ALA A 20 28.46 -2.76 -20.15
N GLY A 21 27.89 -3.96 -20.14
CA GLY A 21 26.46 -4.21 -19.85
C GLY A 21 26.18 -4.54 -18.38
N LEU A 22 27.20 -4.93 -17.61
CA LEU A 22 27.09 -5.29 -16.21
C LEU A 22 27.66 -4.20 -15.28
N PRO A 23 27.16 -4.09 -14.04
CA PRO A 23 27.72 -3.16 -13.06
C PRO A 23 29.09 -3.66 -12.58
N GLN A 24 30.05 -2.75 -12.46
CA GLN A 24 31.42 -3.06 -12.00
C GLN A 24 31.60 -2.62 -10.55
N LYS A 25 32.19 -3.47 -9.72
CA LYS A 25 32.54 -3.15 -8.33
C LYS A 25 33.89 -2.45 -8.28
N PHE A 26 33.98 -1.36 -7.52
CA PHE A 26 35.24 -0.66 -7.26
C PHE A 26 35.38 -0.33 -5.77
N MET A 27 36.62 -0.22 -5.30
CA MET A 27 36.91 0.21 -3.94
C MET A 27 37.07 1.72 -3.88
N THR A 28 36.46 2.35 -2.90
CA THR A 28 36.69 3.78 -2.63
C THR A 28 37.98 3.99 -1.85
N ILE A 29 38.50 5.21 -1.88
CA ILE A 29 39.67 5.62 -1.07
C ILE A 29 39.40 5.38 0.43
N ALA A 30 38.14 5.48 0.86
CA ALA A 30 37.69 5.20 2.22
C ALA A 30 37.50 3.68 2.53
N GLY A 31 37.87 2.78 1.61
CA GLY A 31 37.79 1.33 1.81
C GLY A 31 36.39 0.71 1.65
N HIS A 32 35.35 1.50 1.36
CA HIS A 32 34.01 0.96 1.13
C HIS A 32 33.81 0.54 -0.33
N PRO A 33 33.23 -0.66 -0.60
CA PRO A 33 32.91 -1.08 -1.96
C PRO A 33 31.72 -0.29 -2.51
N LYS A 34 31.86 0.23 -3.73
CA LYS A 34 30.76 0.84 -4.50
C LYS A 34 30.62 0.17 -5.86
N TRP A 35 29.46 0.36 -6.48
CA TRP A 35 29.16 -0.17 -7.80
C TRP A 35 29.05 0.98 -8.80
N HIS A 36 29.73 0.85 -9.93
CA HIS A 36 29.50 1.70 -11.09
C HIS A 36 28.25 1.24 -11.82
N SER A 37 27.47 2.20 -12.33
CA SER A 37 26.39 1.89 -13.26
C SER A 37 26.98 1.33 -14.56
N PRO A 38 26.28 0.40 -15.23
CA PRO A 38 26.67 -0.08 -16.54
C PRO A 38 26.83 1.09 -17.54
N LYS A 39 27.72 0.91 -18.52
CA LYS A 39 27.95 1.93 -19.58
C LYS A 39 26.71 2.10 -20.45
N PHE A 40 25.95 1.02 -20.65
CA PHE A 40 24.68 1.02 -21.38
C PHE A 40 23.49 0.96 -20.42
N SER A 41 22.52 1.86 -20.59
CA SER A 41 21.26 1.77 -19.87
C SER A 41 20.45 0.55 -20.33
N LYS A 42 19.55 0.06 -19.47
CA LYS A 42 18.68 -1.10 -19.79
C LYS A 42 17.93 -0.92 -21.12
N ARG A 43 17.44 0.29 -21.40
CA ARG A 43 16.79 0.62 -22.67
C ARG A 43 17.74 0.44 -23.86
N ARG A 44 18.96 1.00 -23.77
CA ARG A 44 19.96 0.87 -24.83
C ARG A 44 20.40 -0.58 -25.05
N LEU A 45 20.50 -1.38 -23.99
CA LEU A 45 20.76 -2.81 -24.12
C LEU A 45 19.62 -3.54 -24.85
N ALA A 46 18.36 -3.21 -24.56
CA ALA A 46 17.20 -3.77 -25.27
C ALA A 46 17.18 -3.37 -26.75
N ASP A 47 17.52 -2.12 -27.06
CA ASP A 47 17.64 -1.64 -28.44
C ASP A 47 18.78 -2.35 -29.18
N LEU A 48 19.96 -2.49 -28.55
CA LEU A 48 21.10 -3.24 -29.10
C LEU A 48 20.77 -4.73 -29.30
N LYS A 49 20.01 -5.34 -28.39
CA LYS A 49 19.55 -6.73 -28.53
C LYS A 49 18.66 -6.86 -29.78
N LYS A 50 17.74 -5.92 -30.01
CA LYS A 50 16.91 -5.92 -31.22
C LYS A 50 17.75 -5.75 -32.49
N GLU A 51 18.70 -4.82 -32.50
CA GLU A 51 19.61 -4.60 -33.63
C GLU A 51 20.48 -5.83 -33.93
N ALA A 52 21.03 -6.47 -32.90
CA ALA A 52 21.84 -7.68 -33.03
C ALA A 52 21.04 -8.85 -33.58
N LEU A 53 19.84 -9.10 -33.03
CA LEU A 53 18.96 -10.16 -33.51
C LEU A 53 18.47 -9.91 -34.95
N ALA A 54 18.16 -8.66 -35.30
CA ALA A 54 17.78 -8.29 -36.67
C ALA A 54 18.94 -8.49 -37.67
N ALA A 55 20.18 -8.28 -37.23
CA ALA A 55 21.38 -8.53 -38.03
C ALA A 55 21.83 -10.00 -38.03
N GLY A 56 21.13 -10.90 -37.34
CA GLY A 56 21.48 -12.32 -37.24
C GLY A 56 22.69 -12.62 -36.36
N HIS A 57 23.11 -11.66 -35.51
CA HIS A 57 24.17 -11.88 -34.53
C HIS A 57 23.64 -12.53 -33.25
N GLU A 58 24.46 -13.37 -32.64
CA GLU A 58 24.19 -13.93 -31.32
C GLU A 58 24.27 -12.83 -30.24
N TRP A 59 23.40 -12.91 -29.23
CA TRP A 59 23.37 -11.96 -28.13
C TRP A 59 24.34 -12.36 -27.01
N PRO A 60 25.46 -11.64 -26.79
CA PRO A 60 26.51 -12.08 -25.87
C PRO A 60 26.10 -12.09 -24.39
N MET A 61 24.99 -11.43 -24.04
CA MET A 61 24.47 -11.37 -22.67
C MET A 61 23.35 -12.37 -22.39
N ALA A 62 23.03 -13.28 -23.32
CA ALA A 62 21.92 -14.23 -23.16
C ALA A 62 22.00 -15.03 -21.85
N GLN A 63 23.21 -15.43 -21.42
CA GLN A 63 23.44 -16.17 -20.17
C GLN A 63 23.15 -15.37 -18.88
N PHE A 64 23.19 -14.04 -18.94
CA PHE A 64 22.94 -13.16 -17.79
C PHE A 64 21.49 -12.68 -17.72
N GLU A 65 20.71 -12.94 -18.77
CA GLU A 65 19.30 -12.57 -18.81
C GLU A 65 18.46 -13.61 -18.06
N LYS A 66 17.44 -13.10 -17.35
CA LYS A 66 16.46 -14.01 -16.76
C LYS A 66 15.68 -14.66 -17.90
N PRO A 67 15.31 -15.95 -17.77
CA PRO A 67 14.44 -16.59 -18.74
C PRO A 67 13.18 -15.76 -18.92
N GLU A 68 12.74 -15.61 -20.17
CA GLU A 68 11.49 -14.91 -20.47
C GLU A 68 10.37 -15.54 -19.66
N ARG A 69 9.60 -14.70 -18.95
CA ARG A 69 8.43 -15.21 -18.24
C ARG A 69 7.49 -15.84 -19.28
N PRO A 70 6.93 -17.02 -19.03
CA PRO A 70 5.98 -17.62 -19.95
C PRO A 70 4.85 -16.63 -20.20
N ALA A 71 4.55 -16.38 -21.48
CA ALA A 71 3.45 -15.52 -21.88
C ALA A 71 2.15 -16.03 -21.23
N GLY A 72 1.39 -15.13 -20.62
CA GLY A 72 0.08 -15.45 -20.05
C GLY A 72 0.06 -15.90 -18.59
N LYS A 73 1.15 -15.74 -17.82
CA LYS A 73 1.08 -15.81 -16.35
C LYS A 73 1.21 -14.42 -15.74
N SER A 74 0.10 -13.82 -15.35
CA SER A 74 0.15 -12.56 -14.62
C SER A 74 0.85 -12.79 -13.26
N PHE A 75 1.49 -11.74 -12.73
CA PHE A 75 2.09 -11.78 -11.38
C PHE A 75 1.04 -12.17 -10.31
N HIS A 76 -0.24 -11.93 -10.60
CA HIS A 76 -1.38 -12.26 -9.73
C HIS A 76 -1.84 -13.71 -9.86
N GLU A 77 -1.70 -14.34 -11.04
CA GLU A 77 -1.99 -15.77 -11.21
C GLU A 77 -0.92 -16.68 -10.60
N THR A 78 0.33 -16.23 -10.56
CA THR A 78 1.46 -17.06 -10.09
C THR A 78 1.65 -17.06 -8.58
N ARG A 79 1.04 -16.11 -7.87
CA ARG A 79 1.02 -16.06 -6.42
C ARG A 79 -0.41 -15.82 -5.99
N ILE A 80 -1.01 -16.84 -5.37
CA ILE A 80 -2.26 -16.72 -4.63
C ILE A 80 -1.96 -15.81 -3.42
N PHE A 81 -1.87 -14.51 -3.66
CA PHE A 81 -1.88 -13.55 -2.59
C PHE A 81 -3.30 -13.56 -2.06
N PHE A 82 -3.49 -14.14 -0.86
CA PHE A 82 -4.69 -13.90 -0.08
C PHE A 82 -4.88 -12.39 0.01
N SER A 83 -5.88 -11.89 -0.71
CA SER A 83 -6.19 -10.47 -0.70
C SER A 83 -6.46 -10.08 0.73
N LYS A 84 -5.92 -8.93 1.16
CA LYS A 84 -6.09 -8.39 2.51
C LYS A 84 -7.57 -8.22 2.92
N GLY A 85 -8.49 -8.24 1.96
CA GLY A 85 -9.91 -7.94 2.17
C GLY A 85 -10.14 -6.45 2.38
N HIS A 86 -11.37 -6.00 2.16
CA HIS A 86 -11.75 -4.62 2.43
C HIS A 86 -11.73 -4.33 3.93
N LYS A 87 -11.60 -3.05 4.31
CA LYS A 87 -11.63 -2.64 5.74
C LYS A 87 -12.93 -3.11 6.41
N ASP A 88 -14.05 -3.03 5.70
CA ASP A 88 -15.36 -3.42 6.21
C ASP A 88 -15.47 -4.92 6.50
N GLU A 89 -14.91 -5.76 5.65
CA GLU A 89 -14.89 -7.21 5.85
C GLU A 89 -14.07 -7.58 7.08
N ARG A 90 -12.89 -6.96 7.23
CA ARG A 90 -12.01 -7.18 8.38
C ARG A 90 -12.63 -6.73 9.70
N LEU A 91 -13.42 -5.66 9.69
CA LEU A 91 -14.04 -5.08 10.89
C LEU A 91 -15.45 -5.62 11.18
N LYS A 92 -16.05 -6.37 10.26
CA LYS A 92 -17.37 -7.00 10.44
C LYS A 92 -17.52 -7.75 11.78
N PRO A 93 -16.61 -8.65 12.20
CA PRO A 93 -16.78 -9.38 13.47
C PRO A 93 -16.75 -8.45 14.69
N GLN A 94 -15.94 -7.38 14.66
CA GLN A 94 -15.93 -6.39 15.74
C GLN A 94 -17.23 -5.59 15.81
N ARG A 95 -17.79 -5.23 14.63
CA ARG A 95 -19.09 -4.55 14.56
C ARG A 95 -20.21 -5.43 15.13
N GLU A 96 -20.24 -6.70 14.75
CA GLU A 96 -21.24 -7.67 15.24
C GLU A 96 -21.13 -7.88 16.76
N ALA A 97 -19.92 -8.01 17.29
CA ALA A 97 -19.69 -8.13 18.73
C ALA A 97 -20.17 -6.88 19.51
N ASN A 98 -19.91 -5.69 18.97
CA ASN A 98 -20.37 -4.43 19.59
C ASN A 98 -21.89 -4.29 19.57
N ILE A 99 -22.55 -4.72 18.48
CA ILE A 99 -24.01 -4.75 18.38
C ILE A 99 -24.58 -5.69 19.45
N ALA A 100 -24.05 -6.92 19.55
CA ALA A 100 -24.51 -7.89 20.55
C ALA A 100 -24.38 -7.36 21.99
N LYS A 101 -23.23 -6.73 22.31
CA LYS A 101 -23.01 -6.09 23.62
C LYS A 101 -24.03 -4.97 23.89
N ASN A 102 -24.25 -4.10 22.92
CA ASN A 102 -25.20 -3.00 23.07
C ASN A 102 -26.64 -3.49 23.25
N MET A 103 -27.02 -4.58 22.56
CA MET A 103 -28.34 -5.19 22.72
C MET A 103 -28.52 -5.82 24.10
N ALA A 104 -27.47 -6.43 24.67
CA ALA A 104 -27.50 -6.96 26.03
C ALA A 104 -27.64 -5.84 27.10
N GLU A 105 -26.97 -4.70 26.90
CA GLU A 105 -27.05 -3.54 27.80
C GLU A 105 -28.32 -2.69 27.62
N MET A 106 -29.07 -2.90 26.53
CA MET A 106 -30.23 -2.10 26.16
C MET A 106 -31.30 -2.02 27.27
N PRO A 107 -31.72 -3.13 27.93
CA PRO A 107 -32.77 -3.07 28.95
C PRO A 107 -32.38 -2.19 30.15
N ALA A 108 -31.13 -2.28 30.60
CA ALA A 108 -30.61 -1.48 31.70
C ALA A 108 -30.57 0.01 31.35
N LYS A 109 -30.13 0.36 30.13
CA LYS A 109 -30.13 1.73 29.63
C LYS A 109 -31.54 2.32 29.53
N ILE A 110 -32.52 1.52 29.08
CA ILE A 110 -33.92 1.93 29.02
C ILE A 110 -34.48 2.17 30.44
N ALA A 111 -34.20 1.29 31.39
CA ALA A 111 -34.65 1.45 32.77
C ALA A 111 -34.09 2.75 33.40
N ALA A 112 -32.78 2.96 33.30
CA ALA A 112 -32.11 4.17 33.79
C ALA A 112 -32.69 5.45 33.14
N TRP A 113 -32.95 5.43 31.83
CA TRP A 113 -33.57 6.57 31.14
C TRP A 113 -34.99 6.85 31.63
N ARG A 114 -35.80 5.81 31.86
CA ARG A 114 -37.16 5.95 32.39
C ARG A 114 -37.17 6.55 33.80
N GLU A 115 -36.26 6.12 34.66
CA GLU A 115 -36.12 6.66 36.02
C GLU A 115 -35.67 8.12 36.00
N ALA A 116 -34.66 8.45 35.20
CA ALA A 116 -34.19 9.83 35.03
C ALA A 116 -35.33 10.75 34.54
N LYS A 117 -36.16 10.29 33.60
CA LYS A 117 -37.33 11.05 33.12
C LYS A 117 -38.44 11.21 34.15
N LYS A 118 -38.65 10.22 35.02
CA LYS A 118 -39.60 10.36 36.13
C LYS A 118 -39.10 11.39 37.14
N ALA A 119 -37.81 11.32 37.49
CA ALA A 119 -37.18 12.24 38.44
C ALA A 119 -37.14 13.69 37.94
N SER A 120 -37.01 13.93 36.63
CA SER A 120 -37.10 15.29 36.07
C SER A 120 -38.51 15.87 36.19
N LYS A 121 -39.54 15.06 35.90
CA LYS A 121 -40.95 15.49 35.98
C LYS A 121 -41.39 15.80 37.41
N THR A 122 -40.98 15.01 38.41
CA THR A 122 -41.35 15.28 39.81
C THR A 122 -40.72 16.56 40.35
N LYS A 123 -39.50 16.91 39.91
CA LYS A 123 -38.87 18.20 40.23
C LYS A 123 -39.65 19.37 39.63
N GLU A 124 -40.03 19.30 38.36
CA GLU A 124 -40.84 20.33 37.68
C GLU A 124 -42.20 20.53 38.38
N THR A 125 -42.91 19.45 38.72
CA THR A 125 -44.19 19.56 39.45
C THR A 125 -44.04 20.08 40.87
N SER A 126 -42.93 19.74 41.55
CA SER A 126 -42.62 20.25 42.89
C SER A 126 -42.34 21.75 42.88
N GLU A 127 -41.64 22.25 41.88
CA GLU A 127 -41.37 23.68 41.72
C GLU A 127 -42.65 24.46 41.39
N LEU A 128 -43.49 23.95 40.49
CA LEU A 128 -44.79 24.56 40.19
C LEU A 128 -45.73 24.55 41.41
N GLN A 129 -45.74 23.47 42.20
CA GLN A 129 -46.53 23.42 43.44
C GLN A 129 -46.04 24.44 44.48
N LYS A 130 -44.73 24.66 44.60
CA LYS A 130 -44.18 25.71 45.49
C LYS A 130 -44.63 27.11 45.08
N ILE A 131 -44.66 27.39 43.77
CA ILE A 131 -45.12 28.67 43.22
C ILE A 131 -46.61 28.88 43.53
N VAL A 132 -47.47 27.91 43.18
CA VAL A 132 -48.92 27.98 43.43
C VAL A 132 -49.27 28.07 44.94
N SER A 133 -48.48 27.43 45.80
CA SER A 133 -48.67 27.50 47.25
C SER A 133 -48.24 28.85 47.83
N SER A 134 -47.25 29.50 47.24
CA SER A 134 -46.78 30.83 47.67
C SER A 134 -47.76 31.96 47.33
N GLU A 135 -48.48 31.86 46.20
CA GLU A 135 -49.50 32.85 45.81
C GLU A 135 -50.76 32.79 46.69
N LYS A 136 -51.12 31.61 47.23
CA LYS A 136 -52.28 31.45 48.13
C LYS A 136 -52.06 31.99 49.54
N ALA A 137 -50.81 32.26 49.95
CA ALA A 137 -50.48 32.73 51.30
C ALA A 137 -50.47 34.26 51.43
N GLN A 138 -50.79 35.01 50.37
CA GLN A 138 -50.74 36.48 50.32
C GLN A 138 -52.12 37.18 50.39
N TYR A 139 -53.19 36.43 50.69
CA TYR A 139 -54.54 36.95 50.98
C TYR A 139 -54.99 36.48 52.36
#